data_AF-A0A2G6HKL0-F1
#
_entry.id   AF-A0A2G6HKL0-F1
#
_cell.length_a   1.000
_cell.length_b   1.000
_cell.length_c   1.000
_cell.angle_alpha   90.00
_cell.angle_beta   90.00
_cell.angle_gamma   90.00
#
_symmetry.space_group_name_H-M   'P 1'
#
loop_
_entity.id
_entity.type
_entity.pdbx_description
1 polymer ?
#
loop_
_entity_poly.entity_id
_entity_poly.type
_entity_poly.pdbx_seq_one_letter_code
_entity_poly.pdbx_strand_id
1 'polypeptide(L)'
;MERGKYIVLEGIQGVGKSTIAGLLARKLKRRGQAVRIMHEPDGQADPTTQEIRRLTQDPNYPMNTRTEVLLYNAARCQSLETVRTARNNGEVVIVDRSYLTTLAVQFYGRGDVPDYQRLNDIISFAVGDMWPDLTIVIDAPVQTIQQRIQSRGETERFDTLSPETLERIRAGYLWEAKQRNMPVVYATDSVDEVFQDVWKHVATFLSLDETAEEEPTPIADLLATSPAAKILQEKTAASASEPDIPYYTPESLPDDVQCDYCDDIEHLLRARRQLAAKLAKHLQAETPDLHSKSLAHEAALKILRPLLPVASSDEQSRALLAQGERLELDTDTLQQLPNGFASTTEPVKLVRFAPRNELDLLPAMLYESVDLPLSEVKAVVETWPYEIKSRLFLDYVQRYPRGRALAGAQYEWDFLDSFAQVLDLPKNLHANIRLQTLTPRYGYSTPPEVEAAGLSDEYDAIFDQSLTFHSTLQARGFAAESQYVTLLGHKQRWSVSISFREISALIDATSQTDPLNTALANVHPLLSENRHSN
;
A
#
# COMPACT_ATOMS: atom_id res chain seq x y z
N MET A 1 -28.99 26.78 -0.32
CA MET A 1 -27.71 26.45 0.36
C MET A 1 -26.60 27.14 -0.40
N GLU A 2 -25.63 27.72 0.29
CA GLU A 2 -24.46 28.30 -0.39
C GLU A 2 -23.64 27.21 -1.08
N ARG A 3 -23.14 27.49 -2.29
CA ARG A 3 -22.30 26.55 -3.04
C ARG A 3 -20.98 26.38 -2.28
N GLY A 4 -20.56 25.14 -2.10
CA GLY A 4 -19.30 24.77 -1.46
C GLY A 4 -18.08 25.37 -2.15
N LYS A 5 -16.94 25.36 -1.47
CA LYS A 5 -15.69 26.00 -1.91
C LYS A 5 -14.69 24.95 -2.39
N TYR A 6 -13.91 25.28 -3.40
CA TYR A 6 -12.87 24.43 -3.96
C TYR A 6 -11.50 25.09 -3.79
N ILE A 7 -10.68 24.48 -2.92
CA ILE A 7 -9.36 24.97 -2.54
C ILE A 7 -8.32 23.94 -3.01
N VAL A 8 -7.27 24.39 -3.68
CA VAL A 8 -6.17 23.55 -4.15
C VAL A 8 -4.87 23.92 -3.44
N LEU A 9 -4.13 22.90 -2.98
CA LEU A 9 -2.75 23.04 -2.54
C LEU A 9 -1.82 22.50 -3.65
N GLU A 10 -0.98 23.36 -4.18
CA GLU A 10 0.01 23.04 -5.22
C GLU A 10 1.44 23.10 -4.68
N GLY A 11 2.38 22.48 -5.39
CA GLY A 11 3.79 22.48 -5.02
C GLY A 11 4.47 21.15 -5.32
N ILE A 12 5.79 21.11 -5.18
CA ILE A 12 6.60 19.91 -5.46
C ILE A 12 6.24 18.77 -4.50
N GLN A 13 6.48 17.53 -4.91
CA GLN A 13 6.46 16.38 -3.99
C GLN A 13 7.29 16.67 -2.74
N GLY A 14 6.86 16.23 -1.56
CA GLY A 14 7.65 16.38 -0.33
C GLY A 14 7.58 17.76 0.36
N VAL A 15 6.86 18.76 -0.19
CA VAL A 15 6.69 20.07 0.49
C VAL A 15 5.71 20.03 1.68
N GLY A 16 4.97 18.93 1.89
CA GLY A 16 4.06 18.74 3.04
C GLY A 16 2.57 19.00 2.76
N LYS A 17 2.15 19.08 1.48
CA LYS A 17 0.76 19.35 1.07
C LYS A 17 -0.27 18.48 1.79
N SER A 18 -0.08 17.16 1.82
CA SER A 18 -1.05 16.22 2.41
C SER A 18 -1.19 16.43 3.92
N THR A 19 -0.10 16.75 4.63
CA THR A 19 -0.11 17.10 6.06
C THR A 19 -0.92 18.38 6.29
N ILE A 20 -0.68 19.42 5.48
CA ILE A 20 -1.39 20.70 5.57
C ILE A 20 -2.88 20.53 5.22
N ALA A 21 -3.22 19.75 4.19
CA ALA A 21 -4.60 19.45 3.83
C ALA A 21 -5.36 18.77 4.99
N GLY A 22 -4.73 17.80 5.66
CA GLY A 22 -5.30 17.13 6.82
C GLY A 22 -5.50 18.07 8.03
N LEU A 23 -4.56 19.00 8.26
CA LEU A 23 -4.69 20.02 9.32
C LEU A 23 -5.81 21.02 9.01
N LEU A 24 -5.89 21.51 7.76
CA LEU A 24 -6.95 22.42 7.32
C LEU A 24 -8.32 21.77 7.48
N ALA A 25 -8.48 20.54 7.02
CA ALA A 25 -9.74 19.81 7.13
C ALA A 25 -10.18 19.64 8.59
N ARG A 26 -9.27 19.28 9.50
CA ARG A 26 -9.58 19.18 10.93
C ARG A 26 -10.03 20.53 11.50
N LYS A 27 -9.35 21.63 11.17
CA LYS A 27 -9.68 22.96 11.69
C LYS A 27 -11.01 23.50 11.16
N LEU A 28 -11.35 23.23 9.90
CA LEU A 28 -12.65 23.59 9.29
C LEU A 28 -13.79 22.71 9.82
N LYS A 29 -13.58 21.40 9.97
CA LYS A 29 -14.57 20.49 10.58
C LYS A 29 -14.93 20.88 12.02
N ARG A 30 -13.93 21.28 12.83
CA ARG A 30 -14.17 21.82 14.18
C ARG A 30 -14.99 23.11 14.20
N ARG A 31 -15.02 23.86 13.09
CA ARG A 31 -15.86 25.05 12.90
C ARG A 31 -17.23 24.72 12.27
N GLY A 32 -17.62 23.43 12.25
CA GLY A 32 -18.91 22.98 11.74
C GLY A 32 -19.01 22.91 10.21
N GLN A 33 -17.92 23.10 9.47
CA GLN A 33 -17.95 22.98 8.01
C GLN A 33 -17.85 21.52 7.58
N ALA A 34 -18.64 21.14 6.57
CA ALA A 34 -18.47 19.89 5.85
C ALA A 34 -17.24 20.00 4.94
N VAL A 35 -16.27 19.10 5.08
CA VAL A 35 -15.00 19.16 4.35
C VAL A 35 -14.65 17.80 3.75
N ARG A 36 -14.28 17.81 2.48
CA ARG A 36 -13.74 16.67 1.74
C ARG A 36 -12.30 16.93 1.32
N ILE A 37 -11.42 15.96 1.53
CA ILE A 37 -10.06 15.99 0.98
C ILE A 37 -10.03 15.09 -0.25
N MET A 38 -9.39 15.56 -1.32
CA MET A 38 -9.11 14.76 -2.51
C MET A 38 -7.64 14.97 -2.94
N HIS A 39 -7.16 14.12 -3.84
CA HIS A 39 -5.85 14.25 -4.46
C HIS A 39 -6.00 14.11 -5.97
N GLU A 40 -5.19 14.79 -6.79
CA GLU A 40 -5.15 14.54 -8.23
C GLU A 40 -3.81 13.96 -8.67
N PRO A 41 -3.82 12.94 -9.57
CA PRO A 41 -4.99 12.35 -10.24
C PRO A 41 -5.78 11.32 -9.40
N ASP A 42 -5.45 11.15 -8.12
CA ASP A 42 -6.08 10.19 -7.20
C ASP A 42 -7.50 10.59 -6.74
N GLY A 43 -8.48 10.47 -7.64
CA GLY A 43 -9.86 10.34 -7.21
C GLY A 43 -10.00 9.02 -6.45
N GLN A 44 -9.74 9.02 -5.14
CA GLN A 44 -9.77 7.79 -4.30
C GLN A 44 -11.11 7.02 -4.39
N ALA A 45 -12.17 7.64 -4.94
CA ALA A 45 -13.47 7.03 -5.17
C ALA A 45 -13.83 6.75 -6.66
N ASP A 46 -12.99 7.12 -7.64
CA ASP A 46 -13.30 6.93 -9.08
C ASP A 46 -12.34 5.91 -9.76
N PRO A 47 -12.85 4.73 -10.16
CA PRO A 47 -12.03 3.68 -10.79
C PRO A 47 -11.28 4.12 -12.05
N THR A 48 -11.86 5.04 -12.83
CA THR A 48 -11.23 5.53 -14.07
C THR A 48 -9.97 6.31 -13.76
N THR A 49 -10.02 7.17 -12.74
CA THR A 49 -8.86 7.97 -12.32
C THR A 49 -7.76 7.10 -11.71
N GLN A 50 -8.14 6.04 -10.97
CA GLN A 50 -7.21 5.07 -10.41
C GLN A 50 -6.46 4.29 -11.50
N GLU A 51 -7.14 3.82 -12.54
CA GLU A 51 -6.50 3.12 -13.66
C GLU A 51 -5.58 4.03 -14.46
N ILE A 52 -6.00 5.28 -14.73
CA ILE A 52 -5.12 6.27 -15.38
C ILE A 52 -3.88 6.54 -14.53
N ARG A 53 -4.02 6.67 -13.20
CA ARG A 53 -2.86 6.83 -12.33
C ARG A 53 -1.96 5.60 -12.36
N ARG A 54 -2.53 4.40 -12.22
CA ARG A 54 -1.77 3.14 -12.28
C ARG A 54 -0.94 3.10 -13.56
N LEU A 55 -1.56 3.39 -14.69
CA LEU A 55 -0.90 3.43 -15.99
C LEU A 55 0.21 4.50 -16.06
N THR A 56 -0.03 5.71 -15.53
CA THR A 56 0.97 6.80 -15.57
C THR A 56 2.11 6.64 -14.56
N GLN A 57 1.95 5.81 -13.53
CA GLN A 57 2.99 5.55 -12.52
C GLN A 57 3.79 4.26 -12.80
N ASP A 58 3.25 3.35 -13.61
CA ASP A 58 3.91 2.08 -13.93
C ASP A 58 5.14 2.30 -14.84
N PRO A 59 6.35 1.96 -14.39
CA PRO A 59 7.58 2.14 -15.17
C PRO A 59 7.64 1.26 -16.42
N ASN A 60 6.80 0.22 -16.53
CA ASN A 60 6.73 -0.63 -17.72
C ASN A 60 6.06 0.06 -18.92
N TYR A 61 5.36 1.17 -18.70
CA TYR A 61 4.71 1.96 -19.74
C TYR A 61 5.39 3.33 -19.88
N PRO A 62 6.60 3.42 -20.46
CA PRO A 62 7.26 4.70 -20.66
C PRO A 62 6.44 5.58 -21.63
N MET A 63 6.16 6.81 -21.21
CA MET A 63 5.32 7.74 -21.96
C MET A 63 6.08 8.99 -22.37
N ASN A 64 5.87 9.42 -23.61
CA ASN A 64 6.25 10.77 -24.01
C ASN A 64 5.39 11.81 -23.28
N THR A 65 5.90 13.03 -23.17
CA THR A 65 5.27 14.11 -22.38
C THR A 65 3.85 14.45 -22.85
N ARG A 66 3.58 14.40 -24.15
CA ARG A 66 2.22 14.65 -24.69
C ARG A 66 1.22 13.61 -24.20
N THR A 67 1.62 12.34 -24.15
CA THR A 67 0.77 11.25 -23.65
C THR A 67 0.43 11.45 -22.18
N GLU A 68 1.42 11.84 -21.36
CA GLU A 68 1.19 12.15 -19.94
C GLU A 68 0.27 13.35 -19.75
N VAL A 69 0.48 14.44 -20.50
CA VAL A 69 -0.39 15.62 -20.45
C VAL A 69 -1.84 15.22 -20.73
N LEU A 70 -2.09 14.41 -21.77
CA LEU A 70 -3.44 13.98 -22.12
C LEU A 70 -4.05 13.07 -21.06
N LEU A 71 -3.30 12.11 -20.52
CA LEU A 71 -3.79 11.18 -19.50
C LEU A 71 -4.08 11.88 -18.17
N TYR A 72 -3.18 12.74 -17.68
CA TYR A 72 -3.43 13.49 -16.44
C TYR A 72 -4.64 14.41 -16.58
N ASN A 73 -4.85 15.03 -17.75
CA ASN A 73 -6.04 15.85 -17.99
C ASN A 73 -7.31 15.03 -18.20
N ALA A 74 -7.22 13.79 -18.72
CA ALA A 74 -8.35 12.87 -18.75
C ALA A 74 -8.79 12.45 -17.33
N ALA A 75 -7.84 12.12 -16.46
CA ALA A 75 -8.13 11.83 -15.05
C ALA A 75 -8.72 13.06 -14.33
N ARG A 76 -8.22 14.27 -14.62
CA ARG A 76 -8.73 15.52 -14.09
C ARG A 76 -10.18 15.79 -14.48
N CYS A 77 -10.51 15.62 -15.76
CA CYS A 77 -11.87 15.80 -16.25
C CYS A 77 -12.85 14.94 -15.43
N GLN A 78 -12.46 13.70 -15.13
CA GLN A 78 -13.25 12.78 -14.31
C GLN A 78 -13.27 13.16 -12.82
N SER A 79 -12.13 13.53 -12.21
CA SER A 79 -12.08 13.91 -10.78
C SER A 79 -12.94 15.13 -10.48
N LEU A 80 -13.04 16.07 -11.42
CA LEU A 80 -13.83 17.29 -11.27
C LEU A 80 -15.34 17.04 -11.16
N GLU A 81 -15.87 15.91 -11.63
CA GLU A 81 -17.27 15.53 -11.38
C GLU A 81 -17.53 15.29 -9.88
N THR A 82 -16.56 14.68 -9.19
CA THR A 82 -16.64 14.47 -7.75
C THR A 82 -16.53 15.79 -7.00
N VAL A 83 -15.63 16.69 -7.44
CA VAL A 83 -15.53 18.05 -6.88
C VAL A 83 -16.83 18.82 -7.09
N ARG A 84 -17.41 18.76 -8.30
CA ARG A 84 -18.68 19.43 -8.63
C ARG A 84 -19.81 18.96 -7.74
N THR A 85 -19.92 17.65 -7.54
CA THR A 85 -20.93 17.04 -6.66
C THR A 85 -20.77 17.50 -5.21
N ALA A 86 -19.55 17.44 -4.66
CA ALA A 86 -19.28 17.86 -3.28
C ALA A 86 -19.55 19.37 -3.08
N ARG A 87 -19.16 20.21 -4.05
CA ARG A 87 -19.48 21.65 -4.03
C ARG A 87 -20.98 21.92 -4.07
N ASN A 88 -21.73 21.15 -4.87
CA ASN A 88 -23.19 21.31 -4.96
C ASN A 88 -23.87 20.94 -3.63
N ASN A 89 -23.26 20.06 -2.84
CA ASN A 89 -23.70 19.71 -1.50
C ASN A 89 -23.29 20.72 -0.41
N GLY A 90 -22.60 21.81 -0.78
CA GLY A 90 -22.12 22.83 0.16
C GLY A 90 -20.82 22.46 0.87
N GLU A 91 -20.11 21.40 0.46
CA GLU A 91 -18.85 20.98 1.08
C GLU A 91 -17.67 21.88 0.67
N VAL A 92 -16.72 22.09 1.58
CA VAL A 92 -15.39 22.62 1.25
C VAL A 92 -14.52 21.46 0.77
N VAL A 93 -14.10 21.52 -0.48
CA VAL A 93 -13.26 20.52 -1.13
C VAL A 93 -11.82 21.01 -1.14
N ILE A 94 -10.94 20.32 -0.43
CA ILE A 94 -9.50 20.59 -0.41
C ILE A 94 -8.82 19.54 -1.28
N VAL A 95 -8.11 19.97 -2.32
CA VAL A 95 -7.46 19.05 -3.27
C VAL A 95 -5.96 19.24 -3.26
N ASP A 96 -5.24 18.15 -3.02
CA ASP A 96 -3.78 18.07 -3.16
C ASP A 96 -3.45 17.89 -4.65
N ARG A 97 -2.83 18.91 -5.27
CA ARG A 97 -2.55 19.07 -6.71
C ARG A 97 -3.79 19.26 -7.59
N SER A 98 -3.59 19.98 -8.70
CA SER A 98 -4.57 20.14 -9.77
C SER A 98 -3.84 20.51 -11.07
N TYR A 99 -4.43 21.37 -11.89
CA TYR A 99 -3.94 21.74 -13.22
C TYR A 99 -2.55 22.36 -13.24
N LEU A 100 -2.12 23.03 -12.16
CA LEU A 100 -0.82 23.70 -12.11
C LEU A 100 0.32 22.67 -12.12
N THR A 101 0.09 21.50 -11.52
CA THR A 101 1.03 20.37 -11.58
C THR A 101 1.34 19.98 -13.04
N THR A 102 0.36 20.03 -13.95
CA THR A 102 0.60 19.71 -15.37
C THR A 102 1.54 20.71 -16.03
N LEU A 103 1.40 22.01 -15.76
CA LEU A 103 2.33 23.02 -16.27
C LEU A 103 3.71 22.87 -15.63
N ALA A 104 3.77 22.77 -14.30
CA ALA A 104 5.03 22.70 -13.55
C ALA A 104 5.87 21.48 -13.96
N VAL A 105 5.25 20.30 -14.07
CA VAL A 105 5.98 19.04 -14.36
C VAL A 105 6.19 18.85 -15.86
N GLN A 106 5.12 18.87 -16.67
CA GLN A 106 5.24 18.52 -18.09
C GLN A 106 5.75 19.67 -18.96
N PHE A 107 5.42 20.93 -18.67
CA PHE A 107 5.94 22.05 -19.44
C PHE A 107 7.32 22.51 -18.93
N TYR A 108 7.41 22.98 -17.68
CA TYR A 108 8.66 23.53 -17.14
C TYR A 108 9.68 22.44 -16.81
N GLY A 109 9.24 21.39 -16.11
CA GLY A 109 10.10 20.29 -15.66
C GLY A 109 10.71 19.50 -16.80
N ARG A 110 9.91 18.99 -17.73
CA ARG A 110 10.44 18.24 -18.88
C ARG A 110 11.05 19.15 -19.94
N GLY A 111 10.33 20.20 -20.34
CA GLY A 111 10.82 21.22 -21.28
C GLY A 111 10.90 20.77 -22.73
N ASP A 112 10.30 19.62 -23.08
CA ASP A 112 10.31 19.05 -24.43
C ASP A 112 9.06 19.39 -25.26
N VAL A 113 8.07 20.07 -24.66
CA VAL A 113 6.90 20.60 -25.36
C VAL A 113 6.99 22.12 -25.48
N PRO A 114 7.14 22.69 -26.70
CA PRO A 114 7.45 24.10 -26.88
C PRO A 114 6.24 25.05 -26.82
N ASP A 115 5.01 24.52 -26.73
CA ASP A 115 3.78 25.27 -26.95
C ASP A 115 2.97 25.43 -25.64
N TYR A 116 3.32 26.46 -24.87
CA TYR A 116 2.66 26.80 -23.61
C TYR A 116 1.15 27.03 -23.78
N GLN A 117 0.77 27.79 -24.81
CA GLN A 117 -0.63 28.17 -25.02
C GLN A 117 -1.48 26.93 -25.29
N ARG A 118 -1.01 26.01 -26.13
CA ARG A 118 -1.73 24.76 -26.41
C ARG A 118 -1.89 23.89 -25.16
N LEU A 119 -0.90 23.84 -24.26
CA LEU A 119 -1.03 23.12 -22.99
C LEU A 119 -2.09 23.77 -22.10
N ASN A 120 -2.10 25.09 -22.02
CA ASN A 120 -3.10 25.82 -21.26
C ASN A 120 -4.51 25.65 -21.85
N ASP A 121 -4.65 25.55 -23.18
CA ASP A 121 -5.92 25.25 -23.84
C ASP A 121 -6.42 23.83 -23.52
N ILE A 122 -5.53 22.83 -23.52
CA ILE A 122 -5.86 21.45 -23.11
C ILE A 122 -6.32 21.40 -21.64
N ILE A 123 -5.59 22.10 -20.77
CA ILE A 123 -5.95 22.24 -19.36
C ILE A 123 -7.32 22.91 -19.22
N SER A 124 -7.54 24.02 -19.93
CA SER A 124 -8.80 24.75 -19.88
C SER A 124 -9.97 23.90 -20.37
N PHE A 125 -9.75 23.07 -21.39
CA PHE A 125 -10.75 22.12 -21.86
C PHE A 125 -11.08 21.07 -20.79
N ALA A 126 -10.07 20.52 -20.12
CA ALA A 126 -10.26 19.50 -19.08
C ALA A 126 -10.88 20.06 -17.79
N VAL A 127 -10.53 21.29 -17.41
CA VAL A 127 -11.07 21.96 -16.21
C VAL A 127 -12.49 22.47 -16.46
N GLY A 128 -12.79 22.92 -17.67
CA GLY A 128 -14.10 23.47 -18.02
C GLY A 128 -14.50 24.64 -17.11
N ASP A 129 -15.66 24.52 -16.47
CA ASP A 129 -16.21 25.51 -15.54
C ASP A 129 -15.76 25.32 -14.07
N MET A 130 -14.96 24.28 -13.79
CA MET A 130 -14.60 23.86 -12.44
C MET A 130 -13.20 24.36 -12.01
N TRP A 131 -12.94 25.65 -12.18
CA TRP A 131 -11.71 26.27 -11.67
C TRP A 131 -11.71 26.34 -10.13
N PRO A 132 -10.54 26.19 -9.48
CA PRO A 132 -10.41 26.42 -8.05
C PRO A 132 -10.81 27.83 -7.65
N ASP A 133 -11.51 27.96 -6.53
CA ASP A 133 -11.80 29.27 -5.97
C ASP A 133 -10.57 29.85 -5.25
N LEU A 134 -9.67 28.99 -4.75
CA LEU A 134 -8.38 29.36 -4.17
C LEU A 134 -7.31 28.31 -4.54
N THR A 135 -6.14 28.76 -4.97
CA THR A 135 -4.96 27.90 -5.16
C THR A 135 -3.79 28.48 -4.37
N ILE A 136 -3.19 27.67 -3.51
CA ILE A 136 -2.03 28.06 -2.69
C ILE A 136 -0.84 27.21 -3.12
N VAL A 137 0.28 27.86 -3.46
CA VAL A 137 1.53 27.17 -3.81
C VAL A 137 2.41 27.06 -2.57
N ILE A 138 2.74 25.84 -2.17
CA ILE A 138 3.68 25.57 -1.08
C ILE A 138 5.07 25.32 -1.69
N ASP A 139 6.02 26.18 -1.37
CA ASP A 139 7.40 26.14 -1.88
C ASP A 139 8.39 25.67 -0.80
N ALA A 140 9.42 24.93 -1.18
CA ALA A 140 10.57 24.67 -0.33
C ALA A 140 11.84 24.53 -1.20
N PRO A 141 13.04 24.78 -0.64
CA PRO A 141 14.29 24.51 -1.35
C PRO A 141 14.38 23.04 -1.80
N VAL A 142 14.93 22.80 -3.00
CA VAL A 142 15.05 21.44 -3.56
C VAL A 142 15.86 20.52 -2.64
N GLN A 143 16.88 21.05 -1.97
CA GLN A 143 17.68 20.28 -1.00
C GLN A 143 16.81 19.76 0.15
N THR A 144 15.93 20.60 0.69
CA THR A 144 14.98 20.22 1.75
C THR A 144 13.97 19.19 1.26
N ILE A 145 13.49 19.33 0.02
CA ILE A 145 12.57 18.38 -0.61
C ILE A 145 13.23 17.00 -0.77
N GLN A 146 14.46 16.95 -1.28
CA GLN A 146 15.19 15.70 -1.48
C GLN A 146 15.44 14.96 -0.15
N GLN A 147 15.79 15.70 0.91
CA GLN A 147 15.93 15.11 2.25
C GLN A 147 14.61 14.47 2.74
N ARG A 148 13.47 15.15 2.51
CA ARG A 148 12.15 14.63 2.89
C ARG A 148 11.68 13.45 2.04
N ILE A 149 12.05 13.42 0.76
CA ILE A 149 11.78 12.28 -0.13
C ILE A 149 12.61 11.07 0.30
N GLN A 150 13.90 11.25 0.58
CA GLN A 150 14.80 10.18 1.04
C GLN A 150 14.34 9.57 2.38
N SER A 151 13.77 10.37 3.29
CA SER A 151 13.26 9.86 4.57
C SER A 151 11.96 9.05 4.45
N ARG A 152 11.30 9.04 3.29
CA ARG A 152 9.98 8.41 3.08
C ARG A 152 10.06 6.91 2.72
N GLY A 153 11.23 6.38 2.38
CA GLY A 153 11.50 4.95 2.14
C GLY A 153 10.94 4.38 0.82
N GLU A 154 9.77 4.84 0.36
CA GLU A 154 9.17 4.50 -0.94
C GLU A 154 9.44 5.59 -1.97
N THR A 155 9.83 5.21 -3.19
CA THR A 155 10.09 6.14 -4.30
C THR A 155 8.96 6.10 -5.32
N GLU A 156 8.27 7.22 -5.54
CA GLU A 156 7.37 7.37 -6.68
C GLU A 156 8.14 7.68 -7.97
N ARG A 157 7.51 7.50 -9.14
CA ARG A 157 8.14 7.73 -10.45
C ARG A 157 8.77 9.11 -10.62
N PHE A 158 8.22 10.14 -9.96
CA PHE A 158 8.75 11.51 -10.00
C PHE A 158 9.72 11.84 -8.85
N ASP A 159 9.94 10.91 -7.92
CA ASP A 159 10.91 11.07 -6.84
C ASP A 159 12.36 10.80 -7.31
N THR A 160 12.52 10.20 -8.48
CA THR A 160 13.82 9.95 -9.13
C THR A 160 14.25 11.07 -10.08
N LEU A 161 13.55 12.21 -10.10
CA LEU A 161 13.91 13.35 -10.94
C LEU A 161 15.23 14.00 -10.49
N SER A 162 16.03 14.45 -11.47
CA SER A 162 17.30 15.12 -11.17
C SER A 162 17.08 16.44 -10.41
N PRO A 163 18.04 16.88 -9.57
CA PRO A 163 17.95 18.16 -8.86
C PRO A 163 17.65 19.35 -9.81
N GLU A 164 18.24 19.36 -11.00
CA GLU A 164 18.04 20.40 -12.01
C GLU A 164 16.61 20.38 -12.55
N THR A 165 16.02 19.20 -12.68
CA THR A 165 14.62 19.04 -13.10
C THR A 165 13.68 19.49 -11.99
N LEU A 166 13.97 19.17 -10.74
CA LEU A 166 13.20 19.67 -9.59
C LEU A 166 13.27 21.19 -9.47
N GLU A 167 14.43 21.82 -9.69
CA GLU A 167 14.55 23.28 -9.71
C GLU A 167 13.77 23.91 -10.86
N ARG A 168 13.74 23.28 -12.05
CA ARG A 168 12.87 23.74 -13.16
C ARG A 168 11.38 23.66 -12.79
N ILE A 169 10.95 22.58 -12.14
CA ILE A 169 9.57 22.43 -11.66
C ILE A 169 9.24 23.49 -10.61
N ARG A 170 10.16 23.73 -9.67
CA ARG A 170 10.04 24.78 -8.63
C ARG A 170 9.85 26.16 -9.24
N ALA A 171 10.74 26.53 -10.16
CA ALA A 171 10.67 27.78 -10.88
C ALA A 171 9.35 27.91 -11.67
N GLY A 172 8.87 26.81 -12.26
CA GLY A 172 7.56 26.74 -12.92
C GLY A 172 6.40 27.08 -11.99
N TYR A 173 6.34 26.46 -10.79
CA TYR A 173 5.31 26.79 -9.80
C TYR A 173 5.36 28.25 -9.36
N LEU A 174 6.55 28.78 -9.04
CA LEU A 174 6.71 30.16 -8.59
C LEU A 174 6.36 31.16 -9.70
N TRP A 175 6.71 30.84 -10.95
CA TRP A 175 6.37 31.64 -12.10
C TRP A 175 4.86 31.70 -12.32
N GLU A 176 4.19 30.55 -12.35
CA GLU A 176 2.74 30.46 -12.50
C GLU A 176 1.99 31.14 -11.35
N ALA A 177 2.46 30.96 -10.11
CA ALA A 177 1.89 31.62 -8.94
C ALA A 177 1.95 33.14 -9.09
N LYS A 178 3.10 33.69 -9.50
CA LYS A 178 3.26 35.12 -9.73
C LYS A 178 2.37 35.62 -10.87
N GLN A 179 2.33 34.92 -12.00
CA GLN A 179 1.55 35.33 -13.18
C GLN A 179 0.04 35.29 -12.92
N ARG A 180 -0.43 34.34 -12.11
CA ARG A 180 -1.85 34.15 -11.78
C ARG A 180 -2.24 34.78 -10.43
N ASN A 181 -1.34 35.54 -9.81
CA ASN A 181 -1.52 36.18 -8.51
C ASN A 181 -1.99 35.22 -7.38
N MET A 182 -1.40 34.03 -7.34
CA MET A 182 -1.67 33.03 -6.30
C MET A 182 -0.76 33.24 -5.09
N PRO A 183 -1.25 33.03 -3.86
CA PRO A 183 -0.43 33.05 -2.66
C PRO A 183 0.63 31.93 -2.69
N VAL A 184 1.83 32.28 -2.22
CA VAL A 184 2.96 31.35 -2.04
C VAL A 184 3.30 31.28 -0.56
N VAL A 185 3.36 30.07 0.00
CA VAL A 185 3.79 29.81 1.38
C VAL A 185 5.09 29.01 1.37
N TYR A 186 6.08 29.46 2.13
CA TYR A 186 7.38 28.80 2.21
C TYR A 186 7.38 27.75 3.33
N ALA A 187 7.65 26.50 2.99
CA ALA A 187 7.70 25.34 3.88
C ALA A 187 9.12 25.05 4.40
N THR A 188 9.83 26.12 4.79
CA THR A 188 11.17 26.06 5.42
C THR A 188 11.13 25.89 6.92
N ASP A 189 10.02 26.26 7.55
CA ASP A 189 9.87 26.30 9.00
C ASP A 189 9.08 25.10 9.54
N SER A 190 8.63 25.17 10.81
CA SER A 190 7.87 24.10 11.45
C SER A 190 6.51 23.86 10.76
N VAL A 191 5.98 22.64 10.84
CA VAL A 191 4.67 22.30 10.24
C VAL A 191 3.55 23.21 10.76
N ASP A 192 3.62 23.61 12.03
CA ASP A 192 2.63 24.49 12.65
C ASP A 192 2.68 25.90 12.07
N GLU A 193 3.88 26.46 11.82
CA GLU A 193 4.04 27.79 11.22
C GLU A 193 3.54 27.81 9.77
N VAL A 194 3.95 26.81 8.97
CA VAL A 194 3.47 26.64 7.60
C VAL A 194 1.94 26.50 7.58
N PHE A 195 1.38 25.75 8.52
CA PHE A 195 -0.06 25.62 8.67
C PHE A 195 -0.75 26.95 9.01
N GLN A 196 -0.20 27.76 9.91
CA GLN A 196 -0.78 29.05 10.25
C GLN A 196 -0.78 30.00 9.05
N ASP A 197 0.29 30.02 8.25
CA ASP A 197 0.36 30.88 7.07
C ASP A 197 -0.63 30.43 5.98
N VAL A 198 -0.74 29.13 5.73
CA VAL A 198 -1.79 28.60 4.84
C VAL A 198 -3.18 28.91 5.41
N TRP A 199 -3.37 28.79 6.73
CA TRP A 199 -4.65 29.07 7.38
C TRP A 199 -5.07 30.53 7.23
N LYS A 200 -4.16 31.51 7.33
CA LYS A 200 -4.48 32.94 7.12
C LYS A 200 -5.12 33.17 5.75
N HIS A 201 -4.55 32.58 4.69
CA HIS A 201 -5.10 32.67 3.34
C HIS A 201 -6.48 32.00 3.24
N VAL A 202 -6.65 30.81 3.81
CA VAL A 202 -7.93 30.08 3.79
C VAL A 202 -9.01 30.81 4.60
N ALA A 203 -8.68 31.29 5.80
CA ALA A 203 -9.60 32.02 6.68
C ALA A 203 -10.07 33.33 6.04
N THR A 204 -9.14 34.10 5.47
CA THR A 204 -9.45 35.32 4.72
C THR A 204 -10.36 35.01 3.54
N PHE A 205 -10.02 33.99 2.74
CA PHE A 205 -10.81 33.58 1.58
C PHE A 205 -12.23 33.12 1.95
N LEU A 206 -12.38 32.41 3.07
CA LEU A 206 -13.67 31.96 3.59
C LEU A 206 -14.39 33.04 4.40
N SER A 207 -13.82 34.24 4.55
CA SER A 207 -14.35 35.31 5.40
C SER A 207 -14.64 34.84 6.83
N LEU A 208 -13.77 33.99 7.37
CA LEU A 208 -13.82 33.55 8.75
C LEU A 208 -13.10 34.60 9.60
N ASP A 209 -13.79 35.18 10.59
CA ASP A 209 -13.19 36.14 11.51
C ASP A 209 -11.94 35.55 12.19
N GLU A 210 -10.82 36.30 12.20
CA GLU A 210 -9.61 35.92 12.94
C GLU A 210 -9.86 35.90 14.46
N THR A 211 -10.95 36.50 14.94
CA THR A 211 -11.23 36.75 16.37
C THR A 211 -12.29 35.84 17.00
N ALA A 212 -12.82 34.83 16.30
CA ALA A 212 -13.68 33.83 16.95
C ALA A 212 -12.84 32.72 17.61
N GLU A 213 -12.01 33.10 18.59
CA GLU A 213 -11.79 32.26 19.77
C GLU A 213 -12.99 32.50 20.68
N GLU A 214 -14.06 31.72 20.52
CA GLU A 214 -15.01 31.56 21.63
C GLU A 214 -14.22 30.87 22.75
N GLU A 215 -13.87 31.65 23.77
CA GLU A 215 -13.41 31.12 25.05
C GLU A 215 -14.44 30.07 25.52
N PRO A 216 -14.03 28.82 25.78
CA PRO A 216 -14.93 27.82 26.31
C PRO A 216 -15.46 28.29 27.67
N THR A 217 -16.79 28.15 27.83
CA THR A 217 -17.51 28.37 29.08
C THR A 217 -16.74 27.80 30.28
N PRO A 218 -16.62 28.55 31.40
CA PRO A 218 -15.83 28.14 32.55
C PRO A 218 -16.12 26.71 33.01
N ILE A 219 -15.07 25.91 33.05
CA ILE A 219 -15.04 24.48 33.36
C ILE A 219 -15.69 24.14 34.72
N ALA A 220 -15.82 25.09 35.66
CA ALA A 220 -16.50 24.87 36.93
C ALA A 220 -17.98 24.43 36.79
N ASP A 221 -18.69 24.90 35.76
CA ASP A 221 -20.13 24.62 35.60
C ASP A 221 -20.42 23.36 34.75
N LEU A 222 -19.43 22.86 33.98
CA LEU A 222 -19.52 21.57 33.25
C LEU A 222 -18.88 20.40 34.02
N LEU A 223 -18.01 20.67 35.00
CA LEU A 223 -17.34 19.66 35.84
C LEU A 223 -18.26 18.89 36.81
N ALA A 224 -19.55 19.22 36.86
CA ALA A 224 -20.54 18.37 37.53
C ALA A 224 -20.83 17.07 36.75
N THR A 225 -20.43 16.96 35.48
CA THR A 225 -20.74 15.81 34.63
C THR A 225 -19.57 15.44 33.71
N SER A 226 -18.88 14.36 34.11
CA SER A 226 -17.96 13.50 33.34
C SER A 226 -16.45 13.66 33.60
N PRO A 227 -15.72 12.56 33.86
CA PRO A 227 -14.45 12.57 34.57
C PRO A 227 -13.28 12.14 33.68
N ALA A 228 -12.56 13.10 33.10
CA ALA A 228 -11.25 12.86 32.50
C ALA A 228 -10.22 13.92 32.93
N ALA A 229 -10.37 14.46 34.13
CA ALA A 229 -9.44 15.42 34.73
C ALA A 229 -8.13 14.78 35.28
N LYS A 230 -7.90 13.47 35.08
CA LYS A 230 -6.70 12.80 35.58
C LYS A 230 -5.53 12.69 34.60
N ILE A 231 -5.68 13.08 33.33
CA ILE A 231 -4.67 12.80 32.29
C ILE A 231 -3.71 13.98 32.04
N LEU A 232 -3.98 15.16 32.62
CA LEU A 232 -3.16 16.36 32.37
C LEU A 232 -1.89 16.47 33.24
N GLN A 233 -1.61 15.51 34.13
CA GLN A 233 -0.36 15.47 34.90
C GLN A 233 0.76 14.62 34.27
N GLU A 234 0.55 13.93 33.15
CA GLU A 234 1.58 13.08 32.52
C GLU A 234 2.27 13.70 31.29
N LYS A 235 1.97 14.96 30.93
CA LYS A 235 2.48 15.61 29.71
C LYS A 235 3.91 16.19 29.83
N THR A 236 4.73 15.62 30.70
CA THR A 236 6.16 15.96 30.86
C THR A 236 7.09 14.76 30.71
N ALA A 237 6.72 13.78 29.88
CA ALA A 237 7.62 12.73 29.43
C ALA A 237 7.45 12.45 27.93
N ALA A 238 8.49 12.72 27.16
CA ALA A 238 8.59 12.37 25.76
C ALA A 238 8.54 10.85 25.53
N SER A 239 7.74 10.39 24.58
CA SER A 239 7.94 9.11 23.87
C SER A 239 7.11 9.08 22.58
N ALA A 240 7.74 8.62 21.50
CA ALA A 240 7.11 8.29 20.23
C ALA A 240 5.86 7.41 20.45
N SER A 241 4.69 7.86 19.98
CA SER A 241 3.50 7.02 19.90
C SER A 241 3.20 6.79 18.42
N GLU A 242 3.10 5.53 18.03
CA GLU A 242 2.59 5.10 16.73
C GLU A 242 1.24 5.79 16.44
N PRO A 243 1.03 6.32 15.21
CA PRO A 243 -0.25 6.93 14.84
C PRO A 243 -1.40 5.94 14.99
N ASP A 244 -2.62 6.43 15.26
CA ASP A 244 -3.81 5.58 15.34
C ASP A 244 -3.95 4.77 14.04
N ILE A 245 -3.92 3.44 14.17
CA ILE A 245 -3.98 2.51 13.05
C ILE A 245 -5.47 2.30 12.73
N PRO A 246 -5.95 2.75 11.55
CA PRO A 246 -7.31 2.46 11.15
C PRO A 246 -7.49 0.94 10.98
N TYR A 247 -8.65 0.43 11.40
CA TYR A 247 -9.00 -0.97 11.23
C TYR A 247 -10.44 -1.10 10.73
N TYR A 248 -10.71 -2.22 10.09
CA TYR A 248 -11.99 -2.58 9.54
C TYR A 248 -12.92 -3.14 10.61
N THR A 249 -14.18 -2.70 10.59
CA THR A 249 -15.26 -3.25 11.41
C THR A 249 -16.27 -3.91 10.47
N PRO A 250 -16.51 -5.23 10.58
CA PRO A 250 -17.45 -5.92 9.70
C PRO A 250 -18.90 -5.45 9.92
N GLU A 251 -19.55 -4.98 8.85
CA GLU A 251 -20.95 -4.53 8.89
C GLU A 251 -21.95 -5.67 9.18
N SER A 252 -21.55 -6.94 8.99
CA SER A 252 -22.34 -8.12 9.29
C SER A 252 -22.50 -8.39 10.78
N LEU A 253 -21.65 -7.80 11.64
CA LEU A 253 -21.76 -7.93 13.08
C LEU A 253 -22.88 -7.01 13.62
N PRO A 254 -23.73 -7.50 14.54
CA PRO A 254 -24.66 -6.64 15.30
C PRO A 254 -23.92 -5.56 16.10
N ASP A 255 -24.58 -4.41 16.35
CA ASP A 255 -23.98 -3.25 17.04
C ASP A 255 -23.33 -3.58 18.39
N ASP A 256 -23.94 -4.48 19.17
CA ASP A 256 -23.38 -4.94 20.46
C ASP A 256 -22.10 -5.75 20.27
N VAL A 257 -22.03 -6.57 19.22
CA VAL A 257 -20.84 -7.37 18.88
C VAL A 257 -19.77 -6.52 18.22
N GLN A 258 -20.14 -5.48 17.45
CA GLN A 258 -19.19 -4.52 16.89
C GLN A 258 -18.45 -3.75 17.99
N CYS A 259 -19.14 -3.39 19.08
CA CYS A 259 -18.51 -2.74 20.22
C CYS A 259 -17.44 -3.63 20.86
N ASP A 260 -17.80 -4.88 21.19
CA ASP A 260 -16.88 -5.89 21.73
C ASP A 260 -15.68 -6.12 20.77
N TYR A 261 -15.96 -6.24 19.48
CA TYR A 261 -14.95 -6.42 18.43
C TYR A 261 -13.96 -5.25 18.37
N CYS A 262 -14.44 -4.01 18.37
CA CYS A 262 -13.58 -2.82 18.34
C CYS A 262 -12.70 -2.74 19.59
N ASP A 263 -13.24 -3.08 20.76
CA ASP A 263 -12.48 -3.16 22.00
C ASP A 263 -11.39 -4.23 21.95
N ASP A 264 -11.69 -5.41 21.40
CA ASP A 264 -10.72 -6.49 21.19
C ASP A 264 -9.56 -6.06 20.26
N ILE A 265 -9.87 -5.40 19.14
CA ILE A 265 -8.84 -4.90 18.20
C ILE A 265 -7.98 -3.81 18.84
N GLU A 266 -8.60 -2.85 19.54
CA GLU A 266 -7.87 -1.82 20.28
C GLU A 266 -6.96 -2.41 21.37
N HIS A 267 -7.42 -3.46 22.05
CA HIS A 267 -6.63 -4.18 23.04
C HIS A 267 -5.36 -4.77 22.43
N LEU A 268 -5.47 -5.46 21.29
CA LEU A 268 -4.31 -6.00 20.55
C LEU A 268 -3.35 -4.88 20.11
N LEU A 269 -3.87 -3.79 19.54
CA LEU A 269 -3.06 -2.66 19.09
C LEU A 269 -2.34 -1.95 20.25
N ARG A 270 -2.97 -1.85 21.42
CA ARG A 270 -2.33 -1.31 22.64
C ARG A 270 -1.23 -2.22 23.15
N ALA A 271 -1.47 -3.52 23.21
CA ALA A 271 -0.48 -4.50 23.65
C ALA A 271 0.76 -4.49 22.72
N ARG A 272 0.55 -4.44 21.40
CA ARG A 272 1.64 -4.27 20.42
C ARG A 272 2.45 -2.99 20.64
N ARG A 273 1.79 -1.84 20.85
CA ARG A 273 2.48 -0.55 21.12
C ARG A 273 3.35 -0.62 22.39
N GLN A 274 2.85 -1.27 23.44
CA GLN A 274 3.61 -1.46 24.68
C GLN A 274 4.84 -2.34 24.46
N LEU A 275 4.69 -3.45 23.73
CA LEU A 275 5.79 -4.34 23.40
C LEU A 275 6.83 -3.64 22.51
N ALA A 276 6.39 -2.85 21.53
CA ALA A 276 7.27 -2.06 20.67
C ALA A 276 8.13 -1.07 21.46
N ALA A 277 7.57 -0.42 22.48
CA ALA A 277 8.32 0.48 23.35
C ALA A 277 9.38 -0.27 24.19
N LYS A 278 9.12 -1.51 24.61
CA LYS A 278 10.10 -2.36 25.32
C LYS A 278 11.20 -2.84 24.38
N LEU A 279 10.83 -3.37 23.22
CA LEU A 279 11.77 -3.87 22.22
C LEU A 279 12.69 -2.74 21.71
N ALA A 280 12.15 -1.54 21.47
CA ALA A 280 12.93 -0.38 21.04
C ALA A 280 14.04 0.00 22.04
N LYS A 281 13.79 -0.13 23.35
CA LYS A 281 14.81 0.11 24.38
C LYS A 281 15.94 -0.93 24.32
N HIS A 282 15.60 -2.19 24.04
CA HIS A 282 16.57 -3.26 23.89
C HIS A 282 17.43 -3.06 22.63
N LEU A 283 16.80 -2.82 21.47
CA LEU A 283 17.50 -2.54 20.21
C LEU A 283 18.46 -1.34 20.29
N GLN A 284 18.06 -0.29 21.02
CA GLN A 284 18.90 0.88 21.27
C GLN A 284 20.12 0.56 22.14
N ALA A 285 20.02 -0.41 23.06
CA ALA A 285 21.12 -0.80 23.92
C ALA A 285 22.16 -1.67 23.20
N GLU A 286 21.73 -2.50 22.25
CA GLU A 286 22.61 -3.44 21.54
C GLU A 286 23.27 -2.86 20.28
N THR A 287 22.68 -1.82 19.67
CA THR A 287 23.16 -1.27 18.40
C THR A 287 23.64 0.17 18.57
N PRO A 288 24.96 0.42 18.64
CA PRO A 288 25.51 1.76 18.83
C PRO A 288 25.07 2.76 17.76
N ASP A 289 24.84 2.31 16.52
CA ASP A 289 24.46 3.16 15.38
C ASP A 289 22.98 3.65 15.42
N LEU A 290 22.13 3.04 16.25
CA LEU A 290 20.74 3.47 16.46
C LEU A 290 20.66 4.59 17.53
N HIS A 291 21.35 5.70 17.29
CA HIS A 291 21.43 6.83 18.24
C HIS A 291 20.07 7.53 18.50
N SER A 292 19.11 7.41 17.58
CA SER A 292 17.79 8.04 17.70
C SER A 292 16.74 7.09 18.27
N LYS A 293 16.09 7.50 19.37
CA LYS A 293 14.92 6.80 19.94
C LYS A 293 13.81 6.55 18.92
N SER A 294 13.66 7.44 17.93
CA SER A 294 12.66 7.29 16.88
C SER A 294 12.98 6.13 15.93
N LEU A 295 14.26 5.96 15.58
CA LEU A 295 14.70 4.90 14.66
C LEU A 295 14.60 3.52 15.31
N ALA A 296 14.98 3.41 16.60
CA ALA A 296 14.83 2.16 17.34
C ALA A 296 13.35 1.77 17.50
N HIS A 297 12.45 2.74 17.68
CA HIS A 297 11.02 2.48 17.74
C HIS A 297 10.45 2.05 16.39
N GLU A 298 10.84 2.69 15.28
CA GLU A 298 10.43 2.28 13.94
C GLU A 298 10.92 0.87 13.59
N ALA A 299 12.16 0.54 13.95
CA ALA A 299 12.71 -0.80 13.79
C ALA A 299 11.91 -1.85 14.59
N ALA A 300 11.58 -1.53 15.85
CA ALA A 300 10.73 -2.39 16.68
C ALA A 300 9.34 -2.60 16.07
N LEU A 301 8.72 -1.55 15.51
CA LEU A 301 7.40 -1.66 14.87
C LEU A 301 7.43 -2.53 13.59
N LYS A 302 8.54 -2.51 12.84
CA LYS A 302 8.76 -3.40 11.68
C LYS A 302 8.90 -4.86 12.12
N ILE A 303 9.70 -5.13 13.15
CA ILE A 303 9.85 -6.47 13.74
C ILE A 303 8.50 -6.99 14.27
N LEU A 304 7.70 -6.12 14.88
CA LEU A 304 6.39 -6.45 15.46
C LEU A 304 5.24 -6.29 14.46
N ARG A 305 5.49 -6.15 13.15
CA ARG A 305 4.45 -6.22 12.11
C ARG A 305 3.57 -7.47 12.22
N PRO A 306 4.08 -8.67 12.54
CA PRO A 306 3.24 -9.86 12.71
C PRO A 306 2.17 -9.75 13.81
N LEU A 307 2.29 -8.81 14.75
CA LEU A 307 1.30 -8.56 15.80
C LEU A 307 0.18 -7.60 15.39
N LEU A 308 0.17 -7.12 14.15
CA LEU A 308 -0.96 -6.33 13.65
C LEU A 308 -2.18 -7.23 13.45
N PRO A 309 -3.38 -6.84 13.90
CA PRO A 309 -4.60 -7.53 13.56
C PRO A 309 -4.87 -7.44 12.06
N VAL A 310 -5.40 -8.51 11.47
CA VAL A 310 -5.80 -8.55 10.05
C VAL A 310 -6.77 -7.42 9.71
N ALA A 311 -7.64 -7.04 10.64
CA ALA A 311 -8.54 -5.90 10.54
C ALA A 311 -7.82 -4.59 10.12
N SER A 312 -6.57 -4.41 10.55
CA SER A 312 -5.76 -3.22 10.26
C SER A 312 -5.09 -3.23 8.88
N SER A 313 -5.18 -4.33 8.14
CA SER A 313 -4.68 -4.42 6.76
C SER A 313 -5.49 -3.49 5.85
N ASP A 314 -4.98 -3.10 4.69
CA ASP A 314 -5.77 -2.33 3.72
C ASP A 314 -6.90 -3.17 3.09
N GLU A 315 -7.80 -2.50 2.35
CA GLU A 315 -8.96 -3.16 1.73
C GLU A 315 -8.56 -4.24 0.71
N GLN A 316 -7.49 -4.05 -0.06
CA GLN A 316 -7.03 -5.05 -1.05
C GLN A 316 -6.53 -6.30 -0.33
N SER A 317 -5.74 -6.10 0.73
CA SER A 317 -5.25 -7.19 1.59
C SER A 317 -6.39 -7.98 2.24
N ARG A 318 -7.44 -7.30 2.73
CA ARG A 318 -8.64 -7.98 3.26
C ARG A 318 -9.46 -8.65 2.18
N ALA A 319 -9.51 -8.10 0.96
CA ALA A 319 -10.23 -8.70 -0.15
C ALA A 319 -9.67 -10.09 -0.51
N LEU A 320 -8.38 -10.35 -0.31
CA LEU A 320 -7.80 -11.70 -0.49
C LEU A 320 -8.50 -12.77 0.37
N LEU A 321 -8.92 -12.40 1.58
CA LEU A 321 -9.65 -13.30 2.49
C LEU A 321 -11.10 -13.52 2.05
N ALA A 322 -11.68 -12.53 1.35
CA ALA A 322 -13.05 -12.55 0.84
C ALA A 322 -13.18 -13.12 -0.59
N GLN A 323 -12.08 -13.22 -1.34
CA GLN A 323 -12.05 -13.70 -2.73
C GLN A 323 -12.29 -15.21 -2.90
N GLY A 324 -12.39 -15.97 -1.81
CA GLY A 324 -12.62 -17.41 -1.89
C GLY A 324 -14.05 -17.75 -2.34
N GLU A 325 -14.18 -18.40 -3.49
CA GLU A 325 -15.40 -19.10 -3.90
C GLU A 325 -15.58 -20.33 -2.99
N ARG A 326 -16.23 -20.14 -1.83
CA ARG A 326 -16.51 -21.24 -0.91
C ARG A 326 -17.74 -22.01 -1.37
N LEU A 327 -17.53 -23.28 -1.68
CA LEU A 327 -18.62 -24.20 -1.93
C LEU A 327 -19.32 -24.50 -0.59
N GLU A 328 -20.61 -24.17 -0.49
CA GLU A 328 -21.45 -24.62 0.61
C GLU A 328 -21.67 -26.13 0.47
N LEU A 329 -21.14 -26.90 1.43
CA LEU A 329 -21.29 -28.35 1.47
C LEU A 329 -22.44 -28.72 2.40
N ASP A 330 -23.29 -29.64 1.97
CA ASP A 330 -24.31 -30.23 2.83
C ASP A 330 -23.67 -31.06 3.96
N THR A 331 -24.45 -31.32 5.01
CA THR A 331 -23.97 -32.01 6.20
C THR A 331 -23.46 -33.43 5.91
N ASP A 332 -24.07 -34.15 4.98
CA ASP A 332 -23.65 -35.52 4.64
C ASP A 332 -22.30 -35.51 3.91
N THR A 333 -22.10 -34.55 3.01
CA THR A 333 -20.81 -34.33 2.33
C THR A 333 -19.71 -33.89 3.31
N LEU A 334 -20.03 -32.99 4.26
CA LEU A 334 -19.09 -32.57 5.30
C LEU A 334 -18.64 -33.74 6.18
N GLN A 335 -19.53 -34.70 6.49
CA GLN A 335 -19.19 -35.89 7.27
C GLN A 335 -18.26 -36.87 6.53
N GLN A 336 -18.22 -36.81 5.19
CA GLN A 336 -17.28 -37.61 4.38
C GLN A 336 -15.87 -37.02 4.37
N LEU A 337 -15.74 -35.72 4.65
CA LEU A 337 -14.43 -35.10 4.84
C LEU A 337 -13.91 -35.42 6.24
N PRO A 338 -12.59 -35.67 6.41
CA PRO A 338 -12.02 -35.87 7.73
C PRO A 338 -12.34 -34.67 8.63
N ASN A 339 -13.09 -34.92 9.71
CA ASN A 339 -13.32 -33.93 10.75
C ASN A 339 -12.03 -33.75 11.55
N GLY A 340 -11.15 -32.89 11.08
CA GLY A 340 -9.87 -32.63 11.75
C GLY A 340 -8.96 -31.71 10.96
N PHE A 341 -8.11 -31.00 11.70
CA PHE A 341 -7.02 -30.22 11.12
C PHE A 341 -5.90 -31.18 10.73
N ALA A 342 -5.25 -30.93 9.59
CA ALA A 342 -4.12 -31.73 9.15
C ALA A 342 -3.01 -31.74 10.21
N SER A 343 -2.47 -32.91 10.52
CA SER A 343 -1.33 -33.08 11.42
C SER A 343 0.01 -32.66 10.81
N THR A 344 0.03 -32.37 9.51
CA THR A 344 1.24 -31.99 8.77
C THR A 344 1.58 -30.52 9.01
N THR A 345 2.80 -30.27 9.49
CA THR A 345 3.35 -28.93 9.74
C THR A 345 4.41 -28.52 8.70
N GLU A 346 4.47 -29.23 7.57
CA GLU A 346 5.40 -28.93 6.48
C GLU A 346 5.10 -27.52 5.93
N PRO A 347 6.09 -26.59 5.93
CA PRO A 347 5.86 -25.19 5.60
C PRO A 347 5.58 -24.96 4.12
N VAL A 348 6.12 -25.82 3.25
CA VAL A 348 5.87 -25.74 1.81
C VAL A 348 5.92 -27.13 1.20
N LYS A 349 5.00 -27.39 0.28
CA LYS A 349 4.91 -28.66 -0.44
C LYS A 349 4.54 -28.42 -1.89
N LEU A 350 5.31 -29.01 -2.81
CA LEU A 350 4.93 -29.08 -4.22
C LEU A 350 3.87 -30.18 -4.40
N VAL A 351 2.65 -29.79 -4.73
CA VAL A 351 1.50 -30.68 -4.89
C VAL A 351 1.43 -31.23 -6.30
N ARG A 352 1.63 -30.37 -7.31
CA ARG A 352 1.54 -30.72 -8.72
C ARG A 352 2.54 -29.91 -9.53
N PHE A 353 3.07 -30.52 -10.59
CA PHE A 353 3.86 -29.82 -11.59
C PHE A 353 3.56 -30.36 -12.99
N ALA A 354 3.72 -29.49 -13.98
CA ALA A 354 3.64 -29.81 -15.40
C ALA A 354 4.64 -28.93 -16.16
N PRO A 355 5.25 -29.41 -17.27
CA PRO A 355 5.25 -30.79 -17.73
C PRO A 355 5.95 -31.73 -16.73
N ARG A 356 5.96 -33.04 -16.98
CA ARG A 356 6.77 -33.98 -16.17
C ARG A 356 8.24 -33.98 -16.59
N ASN A 357 8.48 -33.65 -17.87
CA ASN A 357 9.79 -33.51 -18.45
C ASN A 357 9.90 -32.08 -18.98
N GLU A 358 10.84 -31.30 -18.44
CA GLU A 358 11.03 -29.90 -18.83
C GLU A 358 11.36 -29.71 -20.31
N LEU A 359 11.93 -30.73 -20.98
CA LEU A 359 12.18 -30.71 -22.43
C LEU A 359 10.89 -30.67 -23.26
N ASP A 360 9.72 -30.96 -22.68
CA ASP A 360 8.43 -30.84 -23.37
C ASP A 360 8.09 -29.37 -23.68
N LEU A 361 8.83 -28.40 -23.13
CA LEU A 361 8.71 -26.98 -23.47
C LEU A 361 9.42 -26.59 -24.78
N LEU A 362 10.34 -27.43 -25.29
CA LEU A 362 11.13 -27.13 -26.48
C LEU A 362 10.31 -26.77 -27.72
N PRO A 363 9.19 -27.44 -28.04
CA PRO A 363 8.38 -27.05 -29.19
C PRO A 363 7.89 -25.60 -29.10
N ALA A 364 7.50 -25.16 -27.90
CA ALA A 364 7.08 -23.78 -27.67
C ALA A 364 8.27 -22.79 -27.76
N MET A 365 9.47 -23.20 -27.34
CA MET A 365 10.68 -22.40 -27.47
C MET A 365 11.09 -22.18 -28.94
N LEU A 366 10.90 -23.20 -29.77
CA LEU A 366 11.27 -23.18 -31.20
C LEU A 366 10.20 -22.57 -32.10
N TYR A 367 8.96 -22.44 -31.62
CA TYR A 367 7.80 -22.05 -32.43
C TYR A 367 8.01 -20.72 -33.17
N GLU A 368 8.64 -19.73 -32.54
CA GLU A 368 8.91 -18.42 -33.17
C GLU A 368 10.06 -18.46 -34.21
N SER A 369 10.79 -19.58 -34.30
CA SER A 369 11.92 -19.77 -35.22
C SER A 369 11.59 -20.64 -36.44
N VAL A 370 10.36 -21.14 -36.54
CA VAL A 370 9.92 -22.08 -37.59
C VAL A 370 8.53 -21.72 -38.10
N ASP A 371 8.29 -21.94 -39.40
CA ASP A 371 6.99 -21.69 -40.03
C ASP A 371 6.05 -22.91 -39.97
N LEU A 372 6.18 -23.76 -38.94
CA LEU A 372 5.42 -25.01 -38.79
C LEU A 372 4.39 -24.91 -37.66
N PRO A 373 3.22 -25.59 -37.77
CA PRO A 373 2.28 -25.73 -36.66
C PRO A 373 2.91 -26.40 -35.43
N LEU A 374 2.49 -26.00 -34.22
CA LEU A 374 3.07 -26.50 -32.97
C LEU A 374 3.03 -28.02 -32.84
N SER A 375 1.99 -28.67 -33.36
CA SER A 375 1.86 -30.14 -33.41
C SER A 375 2.94 -30.80 -34.25
N GLU A 376 3.34 -30.18 -35.36
CA GLU A 376 4.41 -30.69 -36.23
C GLU A 376 5.79 -30.44 -35.61
N VAL A 377 5.99 -29.26 -35.01
CA VAL A 377 7.22 -28.97 -34.25
C VAL A 377 7.41 -29.98 -33.13
N LYS A 378 6.33 -30.31 -32.40
CA LYS A 378 6.35 -31.33 -31.35
C LYS A 378 6.75 -32.70 -31.89
N ALA A 379 6.13 -33.15 -32.98
CA ALA A 379 6.46 -34.44 -33.60
C ALA A 379 7.92 -34.51 -34.06
N VAL A 380 8.47 -33.41 -34.63
CA VAL A 380 9.88 -33.34 -35.02
C VAL A 380 10.78 -33.40 -33.79
N VAL A 381 10.54 -32.56 -32.78
CA VAL A 381 11.34 -32.52 -31.54
C VAL A 381 11.35 -33.88 -30.85
N GLU A 382 10.23 -34.60 -30.81
CA GLU A 382 10.15 -35.94 -30.20
C GLU A 382 11.21 -36.89 -30.78
N THR A 383 11.50 -36.81 -32.08
CA THR A 383 12.51 -37.66 -32.74
C THR A 383 13.97 -37.31 -32.42
N TRP A 384 14.24 -36.15 -31.81
CA TRP A 384 15.62 -35.71 -31.58
C TRP A 384 16.30 -36.45 -30.41
N PRO A 385 17.63 -36.69 -30.51
CA PRO A 385 18.45 -37.14 -29.39
C PRO A 385 18.41 -36.17 -28.20
N TYR A 386 18.63 -36.71 -27.00
CA TYR A 386 18.62 -35.93 -25.76
C TYR A 386 19.64 -34.78 -25.78
N GLU A 387 20.82 -35.00 -26.35
CA GLU A 387 21.93 -34.04 -26.39
C GLU A 387 21.57 -32.80 -27.21
N ILE A 388 20.77 -32.95 -28.27
CA ILE A 388 20.28 -31.81 -29.06
C ILE A 388 19.21 -31.06 -28.27
N LYS A 389 18.28 -31.79 -27.66
CA LYS A 389 17.19 -31.22 -26.85
C LYS A 389 17.74 -30.40 -25.67
N SER A 390 18.59 -31.00 -24.84
CA SER A 390 19.15 -30.36 -23.65
C SER A 390 20.00 -29.15 -23.99
N ARG A 391 20.86 -29.23 -25.02
CA ARG A 391 21.68 -28.10 -25.47
C ARG A 391 20.82 -26.91 -25.92
N LEU A 392 19.80 -27.14 -26.74
CA LEU A 392 18.91 -26.06 -27.22
C LEU A 392 18.05 -25.49 -26.08
N PHE A 393 17.61 -26.34 -25.16
CA PHE A 393 16.85 -25.92 -23.99
C PHE A 393 17.69 -24.98 -23.10
N LEU A 394 18.91 -25.40 -22.75
CA LEU A 394 19.82 -24.61 -21.92
C LEU A 394 20.20 -23.29 -22.60
N ASP A 395 20.49 -23.30 -23.91
CA ASP A 395 20.78 -22.09 -24.68
C ASP A 395 19.60 -21.11 -24.68
N TYR A 396 18.36 -21.60 -24.79
CA TYR A 396 17.16 -20.76 -24.69
C TYR A 396 17.02 -20.15 -23.29
N VAL A 397 17.15 -20.96 -22.23
CA VAL A 397 17.00 -20.49 -20.84
C VAL A 397 18.07 -19.44 -20.50
N GLN A 398 19.32 -19.63 -20.95
CA GLN A 398 20.40 -18.67 -20.73
C GLN A 398 20.17 -17.34 -21.45
N ARG A 399 19.72 -17.38 -22.72
CA ARG A 399 19.45 -16.17 -23.50
C ARG A 399 18.17 -15.46 -23.06
N TYR A 400 17.18 -16.23 -22.64
CA TYR A 400 15.84 -15.75 -22.27
C TYR A 400 15.40 -16.32 -20.92
N PRO A 401 15.98 -15.87 -19.79
CA PRO A 401 15.61 -16.35 -18.45
C PRO A 401 14.13 -16.14 -18.09
N ARG A 402 13.45 -15.23 -18.79
CA ARG A 402 12.01 -14.95 -18.67
C ARG A 402 11.26 -15.20 -19.99
N GLY A 403 11.76 -16.10 -20.81
CA GLY A 403 11.19 -16.43 -22.12
C GLY A 403 9.73 -16.90 -22.03
N ARG A 404 8.92 -16.54 -23.04
CA ARG A 404 7.47 -16.83 -23.06
C ARG A 404 7.16 -18.32 -22.95
N ALA A 405 7.99 -19.18 -23.55
CA ALA A 405 7.82 -20.62 -23.51
C ALA A 405 7.94 -21.21 -22.09
N LEU A 406 8.64 -20.53 -21.18
CA LEU A 406 8.79 -20.98 -19.79
C LEU A 406 7.48 -20.88 -19.00
N ALA A 407 6.53 -20.05 -19.43
CA ALA A 407 5.19 -20.02 -18.84
C ALA A 407 4.41 -21.34 -19.07
N GLY A 408 4.87 -22.21 -19.97
CA GLY A 408 4.31 -23.55 -20.15
C GLY A 408 4.59 -24.50 -18.97
N ALA A 409 5.62 -24.23 -18.16
CA ALA A 409 5.82 -24.94 -16.90
C ALA A 409 4.95 -24.33 -15.81
N GLN A 410 4.15 -25.15 -15.15
CA GLN A 410 3.13 -24.78 -14.17
C GLN A 410 3.29 -25.62 -12.91
N TYR A 411 3.13 -24.98 -11.76
CA TYR A 411 3.31 -25.61 -10.47
C TYR A 411 2.15 -25.26 -9.55
N GLU A 412 1.75 -26.21 -8.72
CA GLU A 412 0.77 -26.05 -7.66
C GLU A 412 1.45 -26.34 -6.33
N TRP A 413 1.48 -25.33 -5.46
CA TRP A 413 2.12 -25.38 -4.16
C TRP A 413 1.08 -25.29 -3.05
N ASP A 414 1.35 -25.96 -1.94
CA ASP A 414 0.65 -25.81 -0.66
C ASP A 414 1.63 -25.24 0.35
N PHE A 415 1.22 -24.18 1.03
CA PHE A 415 2.03 -23.44 1.99
C PHE A 415 1.36 -23.43 3.36
N LEU A 416 2.18 -23.45 4.40
CA LEU A 416 1.81 -23.18 5.77
C LEU A 416 2.71 -22.07 6.33
N ASP A 417 2.27 -20.83 6.15
CA ASP A 417 3.05 -19.64 6.51
C ASP A 417 2.17 -18.52 7.06
N SER A 418 2.78 -17.51 7.69
CA SER A 418 2.11 -16.34 8.22
C SER A 418 1.35 -15.57 7.13
N PHE A 419 0.21 -14.98 7.49
CA PHE A 419 -0.52 -14.15 6.54
C PHE A 419 0.29 -12.92 6.08
N ALA A 420 1.18 -12.40 6.93
CA ALA A 420 2.13 -11.35 6.56
C ALA A 420 2.91 -11.69 5.28
N GLN A 421 3.38 -12.94 5.14
CA GLN A 421 4.12 -13.39 3.96
C GLN A 421 3.26 -13.43 2.70
N VAL A 422 1.98 -13.76 2.84
CA VAL A 422 1.04 -13.69 1.71
C VAL A 422 0.84 -12.24 1.25
N LEU A 423 0.77 -11.30 2.21
CA LEU A 423 0.65 -9.87 1.89
C LEU A 423 1.93 -9.28 1.28
N ASP A 424 3.08 -9.91 1.52
CA ASP A 424 4.37 -9.52 0.96
C ASP A 424 4.61 -10.07 -0.46
N LEU A 425 3.70 -10.91 -0.97
CA LEU A 425 3.77 -11.37 -2.35
C LEU A 425 3.70 -10.19 -3.33
N PRO A 426 4.46 -10.21 -4.44
CA PRO A 426 4.42 -9.14 -5.43
C PRO A 426 2.99 -8.90 -5.94
N LYS A 427 2.52 -7.64 -5.91
CA LYS A 427 1.15 -7.30 -6.34
C LYS A 427 0.86 -7.63 -7.81
N ASN A 428 1.89 -7.76 -8.63
CA ASN A 428 1.83 -8.13 -10.05
C ASN A 428 2.09 -9.62 -10.30
N LEU A 429 2.15 -10.45 -9.26
CA LEU A 429 2.34 -11.88 -9.38
C LEU A 429 1.14 -12.50 -10.11
N HIS A 430 1.38 -13.05 -11.30
CA HIS A 430 0.34 -13.74 -12.05
C HIS A 430 0.17 -15.17 -11.55
N ALA A 431 -0.56 -15.32 -10.45
CA ALA A 431 -0.81 -16.60 -9.81
C ALA A 431 -2.25 -16.75 -9.32
N ASN A 432 -2.75 -17.98 -9.28
CA ASN A 432 -4.04 -18.29 -8.70
C ASN A 432 -3.85 -18.70 -7.24
N ILE A 433 -4.08 -17.77 -6.31
CA ILE A 433 -3.95 -17.98 -4.86
C ILE A 433 -5.30 -18.40 -4.29
N ARG A 434 -5.30 -19.41 -3.41
CA ARG A 434 -6.47 -19.82 -2.63
C ARG A 434 -6.09 -19.88 -1.17
N LEU A 435 -6.82 -19.13 -0.35
CA LEU A 435 -6.63 -19.07 1.10
C LEU A 435 -7.68 -19.94 1.79
N GLN A 436 -7.28 -20.71 2.79
CA GLN A 436 -8.22 -21.23 3.78
C GLN A 436 -8.61 -20.10 4.75
N THR A 437 -9.70 -20.27 5.50
CA THR A 437 -10.06 -19.32 6.55
C THR A 437 -8.91 -19.18 7.54
N LEU A 438 -8.44 -17.94 7.72
CA LEU A 438 -7.36 -17.65 8.65
C LEU A 438 -7.81 -17.99 10.07
N THR A 439 -6.94 -18.70 10.79
CA THR A 439 -7.24 -19.21 12.13
C THR A 439 -5.98 -19.22 13.00
N PRO A 440 -6.10 -18.96 14.31
CA PRO A 440 -4.95 -19.02 15.23
C PRO A 440 -4.31 -20.40 15.38
N ARG A 441 -4.97 -21.46 14.92
CA ARG A 441 -4.68 -22.87 15.24
C ARG A 441 -3.33 -23.38 14.74
N TYR A 442 -2.80 -22.81 13.67
CA TYR A 442 -1.52 -23.24 13.11
C TYR A 442 -0.30 -22.59 13.79
N GLY A 443 -0.54 -21.80 14.84
CA GLY A 443 0.50 -21.11 15.60
C GLY A 443 1.10 -19.95 14.82
N TYR A 444 2.29 -19.56 15.23
CA TYR A 444 3.06 -18.44 14.70
C TYR A 444 4.56 -18.74 14.92
N SER A 445 5.43 -17.79 14.58
CA SER A 445 6.86 -17.86 14.86
C SER A 445 7.28 -16.57 15.56
N THR A 446 8.10 -16.67 16.60
CA THR A 446 8.63 -15.50 17.31
C THR A 446 9.86 -14.97 16.58
N PRO A 447 9.93 -13.66 16.28
CA PRO A 447 11.11 -13.07 15.66
C PRO A 447 12.36 -13.24 16.55
N PRO A 448 13.55 -13.55 16.00
CA PRO A 448 14.77 -13.73 16.78
C PRO A 448 15.13 -12.52 17.65
N GLU A 449 14.81 -11.31 17.19
CA GLU A 449 15.05 -10.07 17.92
C GLU A 449 14.17 -9.95 19.17
N VAL A 450 12.96 -10.53 19.14
CA VAL A 450 12.05 -10.59 20.30
C VAL A 450 12.57 -11.62 21.31
N GLU A 451 13.06 -12.76 20.82
CA GLU A 451 13.68 -13.79 21.67
C GLU A 451 14.95 -13.28 22.35
N ALA A 452 15.83 -12.61 21.61
CA ALA A 452 17.05 -12.01 22.13
C ALA A 452 16.76 -10.95 23.20
N ALA A 453 15.67 -10.20 23.02
CA ALA A 453 15.21 -9.20 24.00
C ALA A 453 14.57 -9.80 25.27
N GLY A 454 14.35 -11.12 25.33
CA GLY A 454 13.65 -11.78 26.43
C GLY A 454 12.18 -11.39 26.53
N LEU A 455 11.57 -11.02 25.39
CA LEU A 455 10.19 -10.51 25.31
C LEU A 455 9.20 -11.55 24.76
N SER A 456 9.61 -12.82 24.61
CA SER A 456 8.79 -13.89 24.04
C SER A 456 7.47 -14.10 24.77
N ASP A 457 7.46 -14.14 26.12
CA ASP A 457 6.22 -14.35 26.89
C ASP A 457 5.17 -13.26 26.64
N GLU A 458 5.62 -12.00 26.50
CA GLU A 458 4.73 -10.88 26.20
C GLU A 458 4.24 -10.90 24.75
N TYR A 459 5.09 -11.36 23.83
CA TYR A 459 4.74 -11.57 22.44
C TYR A 459 3.68 -12.68 22.30
N ASP A 460 3.90 -13.80 22.98
CA ASP A 460 3.01 -14.96 23.01
C ASP A 460 1.64 -14.61 23.62
N ALA A 461 1.63 -13.82 24.70
CA ALA A 461 0.40 -13.37 25.34
C ALA A 461 -0.53 -12.58 24.40
N ILE A 462 0.01 -11.87 23.41
CA ILE A 462 -0.79 -11.13 22.42
C ILE A 462 -1.44 -12.11 21.42
N PHE A 463 -0.72 -13.16 21.03
CA PHE A 463 -1.29 -14.24 20.21
C PHE A 463 -2.38 -15.04 20.95
N ASP A 464 -2.20 -15.27 22.25
CA ASP A 464 -3.20 -15.92 23.10
C ASP A 464 -4.48 -15.07 23.25
N GLN A 465 -4.34 -13.75 23.32
CA GLN A 465 -5.47 -12.82 23.29
C GLN A 465 -6.23 -12.90 21.97
N SER A 466 -5.51 -12.83 20.84
CA SER A 466 -6.08 -13.01 19.50
C SER A 466 -6.85 -14.34 19.38
N LEU A 467 -6.29 -15.45 19.91
CA LEU A 467 -6.96 -16.74 19.97
C LEU A 467 -8.26 -16.71 20.78
N THR A 468 -8.25 -16.04 21.94
CA THR A 468 -9.41 -15.91 22.82
C THR A 468 -10.54 -15.12 22.14
N PHE A 469 -10.21 -13.98 21.53
CA PHE A 469 -11.17 -13.13 20.82
C PHE A 469 -11.74 -13.84 19.59
N HIS A 470 -10.89 -14.48 18.79
CA HIS A 470 -11.30 -15.31 17.66
C HIS A 470 -12.27 -16.42 18.10
N SER A 471 -11.96 -17.13 19.20
CA SER A 471 -12.81 -18.21 19.72
C SER A 471 -14.16 -17.69 20.23
N THR A 472 -14.19 -16.50 20.81
CA THR A 472 -15.41 -15.84 21.29
C THR A 472 -16.34 -15.51 20.12
N LEU A 473 -15.82 -14.93 19.03
CA LEU A 473 -16.60 -14.66 17.82
C LEU A 473 -17.12 -15.95 17.17
N GLN A 474 -16.31 -17.00 17.10
CA GLN A 474 -16.76 -18.31 16.61
C GLN A 474 -17.90 -18.89 17.46
N ALA A 475 -17.80 -18.82 18.79
CA ALA A 475 -18.84 -19.31 19.69
C ALA A 475 -20.17 -18.54 19.54
N ARG A 476 -20.11 -17.27 19.14
CA ARG A 476 -21.28 -16.43 18.84
C ARG A 476 -21.82 -16.62 17.41
N GLY A 477 -21.21 -17.49 16.59
CA GLY A 477 -21.66 -17.81 15.24
C GLY A 477 -21.01 -16.98 14.13
N PHE A 478 -20.07 -16.08 14.44
CA PHE A 478 -19.41 -15.19 13.49
C PHE A 478 -18.07 -15.75 13.01
N ALA A 479 -18.10 -16.95 12.42
CA ALA A 479 -16.91 -17.67 12.02
C ALA A 479 -16.18 -17.05 10.81
N ALA A 480 -16.88 -16.29 9.96
CA ALA A 480 -16.27 -15.57 8.86
C ALA A 480 -15.58 -14.30 9.34
N GLU A 481 -16.18 -13.59 10.30
CA GLU A 481 -15.66 -12.34 10.85
C GLU A 481 -14.54 -12.56 11.86
N SER A 482 -14.50 -13.72 12.54
CA SER A 482 -13.46 -14.05 13.52
C SER A 482 -12.05 -13.99 12.94
N GLN A 483 -11.90 -14.20 11.62
CA GLN A 483 -10.61 -14.13 10.93
C GLN A 483 -9.97 -12.73 11.00
N TYR A 484 -10.75 -11.65 11.14
CA TYR A 484 -10.21 -10.28 11.18
C TYR A 484 -9.52 -9.93 12.51
N VAL A 485 -9.85 -10.65 13.60
CA VAL A 485 -9.18 -10.47 14.90
C VAL A 485 -7.86 -11.23 14.98
N THR A 486 -7.63 -12.18 14.08
CA THR A 486 -6.33 -12.86 14.00
C THR A 486 -5.22 -11.88 13.64
N LEU A 487 -4.02 -12.15 14.13
CA LEU A 487 -2.81 -11.38 13.82
C LEU A 487 -2.16 -11.83 12.50
N LEU A 488 -1.49 -10.90 11.81
CA LEU A 488 -0.77 -11.16 10.56
C LEU A 488 0.27 -12.30 10.69
N GLY A 489 0.82 -12.51 11.88
CA GLY A 489 1.79 -13.55 12.17
C GLY A 489 1.21 -14.96 12.32
N HIS A 490 -0.11 -15.12 12.41
CA HIS A 490 -0.71 -16.45 12.44
C HIS A 490 -0.46 -17.18 11.13
N LYS A 491 0.02 -18.41 11.26
CA LYS A 491 0.19 -19.32 10.12
C LYS A 491 -1.16 -19.69 9.56
N GLN A 492 -1.22 -19.81 8.24
CA GLN A 492 -2.38 -20.27 7.52
C GLN A 492 -2.00 -21.14 6.36
N ARG A 493 -2.98 -21.96 5.96
CA ARG A 493 -2.87 -22.78 4.76
C ARG A 493 -3.33 -21.99 3.56
N TRP A 494 -2.48 -21.99 2.54
CA TRP A 494 -2.81 -21.43 1.25
C TRP A 494 -2.16 -22.22 0.13
N SER A 495 -2.87 -22.33 -0.97
CA SER A 495 -2.34 -22.97 -2.18
C SER A 495 -2.18 -21.95 -3.29
N VAL A 496 -1.19 -22.14 -4.15
CA VAL A 496 -0.98 -21.27 -5.30
C VAL A 496 -0.66 -22.07 -6.56
N SER A 497 -1.35 -21.76 -7.65
CA SER A 497 -1.00 -22.23 -8.99
C SER A 497 -0.26 -21.13 -9.74
N ILE A 498 0.97 -21.39 -10.15
CA ILE A 498 1.91 -20.39 -10.68
C ILE A 498 2.80 -20.98 -11.77
N SER A 499 3.15 -20.17 -12.76
CA SER A 499 4.06 -20.58 -13.84
C SER A 499 5.53 -20.51 -13.41
N PHE A 500 6.41 -21.22 -14.11
CA PHE A 500 7.87 -21.14 -13.87
C PHE A 500 8.38 -19.70 -13.95
N ARG A 501 7.89 -18.93 -14.93
CA ARG A 501 8.29 -17.54 -15.17
C ARG A 501 8.01 -16.63 -13.96
N GLU A 502 6.89 -16.86 -13.29
CA GLU A 502 6.45 -16.07 -12.14
C GLU A 502 7.15 -16.53 -10.87
N ILE A 503 7.25 -17.85 -10.63
CA ILE A 503 7.91 -18.39 -9.43
C ILE A 503 9.42 -18.19 -9.46
N SER A 504 10.05 -18.16 -10.65
CA SER A 504 11.47 -17.82 -10.76
C SER A 504 11.72 -16.39 -10.29
N ALA A 505 10.89 -15.43 -10.69
CA ALA A 505 11.00 -14.05 -10.25
C ALA A 505 10.80 -13.91 -8.72
N LEU A 506 9.88 -14.71 -8.14
CA LEU A 506 9.67 -14.74 -6.70
C LEU A 506 10.90 -15.27 -5.95
N ILE A 507 11.49 -16.36 -6.43
CA ILE A 507 12.69 -16.98 -5.83
C ILE A 507 13.89 -16.03 -5.90
N ASP A 508 14.12 -15.39 -7.06
CA ASP A 508 15.24 -14.46 -7.24
C ASP A 508 15.12 -13.21 -6.35
N ALA A 509 13.88 -12.78 -6.03
CA ALA A 509 13.62 -11.60 -5.22
C ALA A 509 13.73 -11.83 -3.71
N THR A 510 13.71 -13.09 -3.27
CA THR A 510 13.60 -13.45 -1.84
C THR A 510 14.84 -14.19 -1.38
N SER A 511 15.60 -13.58 -0.47
CA SER A 511 16.84 -14.13 0.13
C SER A 511 16.63 -15.40 0.96
N GLN A 512 15.38 -15.87 1.13
CA GLN A 512 14.97 -16.94 2.05
C GLN A 512 14.52 -18.26 1.37
N THR A 513 14.82 -18.48 0.08
CA THR A 513 14.16 -19.53 -0.72
C THR A 513 14.90 -20.85 -0.91
N ASP A 514 15.50 -21.40 0.15
CA ASP A 514 16.08 -22.75 0.09
C ASP A 514 15.02 -23.86 -0.21
N PRO A 515 13.82 -23.87 0.39
CA PRO A 515 12.86 -24.96 0.20
C PRO A 515 12.19 -24.97 -1.19
N LEU A 516 11.81 -23.80 -1.71
CA LEU A 516 11.18 -23.66 -3.02
C LEU A 516 12.16 -24.01 -4.14
N ASN A 517 13.38 -23.50 -4.05
CA ASN A 517 14.42 -23.78 -5.05
C ASN A 517 14.79 -25.28 -5.02
N THR A 518 14.94 -25.86 -3.84
CA THR A 518 15.21 -27.31 -3.68
C THR A 518 14.09 -28.16 -4.28
N ALA A 519 12.82 -27.85 -3.99
CA ALA A 519 11.68 -28.59 -4.54
C ALA A 519 11.57 -28.46 -6.07
N LEU A 520 11.87 -27.28 -6.64
CA LEU A 520 11.94 -27.08 -8.08
C LEU A 520 13.09 -27.86 -8.73
N ALA A 521 14.29 -27.82 -8.14
CA ALA A 521 15.46 -28.52 -8.63
C ALA A 521 15.25 -30.04 -8.69
N ASN A 522 14.48 -30.59 -7.73
CA ASN A 522 14.15 -32.01 -7.70
C ASN A 522 13.25 -32.47 -8.86
N VAL A 523 12.40 -31.60 -9.40
CA VAL A 523 11.46 -31.96 -10.47
C VAL A 523 11.90 -31.48 -11.85
N HIS A 524 12.56 -30.32 -11.93
CA HIS A 524 13.00 -29.66 -13.17
C HIS A 524 14.44 -29.14 -13.00
N PRO A 525 15.45 -30.03 -13.06
CA PRO A 525 16.84 -29.69 -12.79
C PRO A 525 17.43 -28.70 -13.81
N LEU A 526 17.17 -28.84 -15.11
CA LEU A 526 17.75 -27.96 -16.14
C LEU A 526 17.21 -26.52 -16.03
N LEU A 527 15.98 -26.36 -15.54
CA LEU A 527 15.42 -25.05 -15.20
C LEU A 527 16.05 -24.43 -13.94
N SER A 528 16.54 -25.25 -13.01
CA SER A 528 17.14 -24.81 -11.75
C SER A 528 18.64 -24.50 -11.86
N GLU A 529 19.40 -25.31 -12.60
CA GLU A 529 20.87 -25.23 -12.69
C GLU A 529 21.37 -23.90 -13.29
N ASN A 530 20.61 -23.31 -14.21
CA ASN A 530 20.99 -22.06 -14.88
C ASN A 530 20.73 -20.78 -14.05
N ARG A 531 20.21 -20.88 -12.83
CA ARG A 531 19.96 -19.71 -11.97
C ARG A 531 21.22 -19.15 -11.30
N HIS A 532 22.28 -19.94 -11.17
CA HIS A 532 23.51 -19.57 -10.44
C HIS A 532 24.68 -19.14 -11.33
N SER A 533 24.46 -18.91 -12.63
CA SER A 533 25.53 -18.64 -13.61
C SER A 533 25.64 -17.17 -14.04
N ASN A 534 25.27 -16.21 -13.17
CA ASN A 534 25.51 -14.78 -13.37
C ASN A 534 26.15 -14.14 -12.16
#